data_AF-A0A961TR78-F1
#
_entry.id   AF-A0A961TR78-F1
#
_cell.length_a   1.000
_cell.length_b   1.000
_cell.length_c   1.000
_cell.angle_alpha   90.00
_cell.angle_beta   90.00
_cell.angle_gamma   90.00
#
_symmetry.space_group_name_H-M   'P 1'
#
loop_
_entity.id
_entity.type
_entity.pdbx_description
1 polymer ?
#
loop_
_entity_poly.entity_id
_entity_poly.type
_entity_poly.pdbx_seq_one_letter_code
_entity_poly.pdbx_strand_id
1 'polypeptide(L)'
;MNLFGMPVTGFAGSMLHPLVTLEQAFLLLACVLIAGRMERRALPSAALALAAGLMAGKGAHLAVASLSAYWYAQLAAALVGGLAVAAFGRIRAGFGIALIFALCFVLSVGIVPEQPTELGLVLAVAATIASGLIMLALAGLTLTFVRSGWGGVLIRIAGAWLAAVALVNLALAFNPGALGS
;
A
#
# COMPACT_ATOMS: atom_id res chain seq x y z
N MET A 1 -25.87 15.07 8.68
CA MET A 1 -25.53 16.51 8.70
C MET A 1 -24.03 16.59 8.52
N ASN A 2 -23.58 16.70 7.27
CA ASN A 2 -22.16 16.60 6.88
C ASN A 2 -21.54 17.99 6.95
N LEU A 3 -20.66 18.22 7.93
CA LEU A 3 -19.98 19.51 8.17
C LEU A 3 -18.58 19.60 7.53
N PHE A 4 -18.28 18.78 6.50
CA PHE A 4 -17.04 18.87 5.72
C PHE A 4 -17.31 18.81 4.21
N GLY A 5 -18.19 19.69 3.74
CA GLY A 5 -18.46 19.93 2.33
C GLY A 5 -18.02 21.32 1.91
N MET A 6 -16.72 21.51 1.68
CA MET A 6 -16.22 22.57 0.79
C MET A 6 -15.16 21.95 -0.13
N PRO A 7 -15.43 21.81 -1.44
CA PRO A 7 -14.41 21.40 -2.39
C PRO A 7 -13.46 22.58 -2.61
N VAL A 8 -12.16 22.36 -2.36
CA VAL A 8 -11.11 23.30 -2.75
C VAL A 8 -10.98 23.22 -4.28
N THR A 9 -11.83 23.95 -5.00
CA THR A 9 -11.83 24.06 -6.46
C THR A 9 -10.88 25.17 -6.87
N GLY A 10 -9.70 24.82 -7.36
CA GLY A 10 -8.78 25.81 -7.93
C GLY A 10 -7.37 25.29 -8.23
N PHE A 11 -6.95 24.21 -7.58
CA PHE A 11 -5.79 23.44 -8.00
C PHE A 11 -6.26 22.30 -8.90
N ALA A 12 -5.65 22.14 -10.07
CA ALA A 12 -5.81 20.93 -10.87
C ALA A 12 -5.22 19.74 -10.09
N GLY A 13 -6.05 19.10 -9.25
CA GLY A 13 -5.68 17.88 -8.51
C GLY A 13 -5.17 16.76 -9.42
N SER A 14 -5.49 16.85 -10.71
CA SER A 14 -5.06 16.00 -11.82
C SER A 14 -3.55 16.01 -12.12
N MET A 15 -2.76 16.94 -11.57
CA MET A 15 -1.29 16.99 -11.80
C MET A 15 -0.43 16.63 -10.57
N LEU A 16 -1.00 16.54 -9.36
CA LEU A 16 -0.22 16.27 -8.14
C LEU A 16 -0.70 15.11 -7.29
N HIS A 17 -1.86 14.48 -7.52
CA HIS A 17 -2.28 13.40 -6.65
C HIS A 17 -3.29 12.45 -7.33
N PRO A 18 -2.88 11.28 -7.88
CA PRO A 18 -3.70 10.11 -7.60
C PRO A 18 -3.73 10.06 -6.07
N LEU A 19 -4.88 10.34 -5.47
CA LEU A 19 -5.10 10.33 -4.02
C LEU A 19 -4.66 8.96 -3.51
N VAL A 20 -3.38 8.86 -3.16
CA VAL A 20 -2.87 7.82 -2.30
C VAL A 20 -3.59 8.11 -1.00
N THR A 21 -4.75 7.47 -0.84
CA THR A 21 -5.44 7.52 0.44
C THR A 21 -4.47 7.04 1.49
N LEU A 22 -4.66 7.47 2.73
CA LEU A 22 -3.72 7.14 3.81
C LEU A 22 -3.49 5.62 3.90
N GLU A 23 -4.51 4.82 3.59
CA GLU A 23 -4.46 3.36 3.50
C GLU A 23 -3.58 2.85 2.37
N GLN A 24 -3.68 3.45 1.17
CA GLN A 24 -2.81 3.12 0.03
C GLN A 24 -1.36 3.48 0.33
N ALA A 25 -1.11 4.60 1.02
CA ALA A 25 0.23 5.01 1.43
C ALA A 25 0.85 3.97 2.36
N PHE A 26 0.07 3.49 3.33
CA PHE A 26 0.51 2.45 4.26
C PHE A 26 0.81 1.13 3.57
N LEU A 27 0.02 0.73 2.58
CA LEU A 27 0.29 -0.48 1.79
C LEU A 27 1.56 -0.35 0.95
N LEU A 28 1.77 0.78 0.27
CA LEU A 28 2.98 1.02 -0.49
C LEU A 28 4.21 1.07 0.43
N LEU A 29 4.09 1.69 1.59
CA LEU A 29 5.15 1.73 2.59
C LEU A 29 5.45 0.32 3.14
N ALA A 30 4.44 -0.51 3.39
CA ALA A 30 4.63 -1.92 3.74
C ALA A 30 5.41 -2.66 2.64
N CYS A 31 5.02 -2.52 1.36
CA CYS A 31 5.71 -3.14 0.24
C CYS A 31 7.18 -2.71 0.14
N VAL A 32 7.47 -1.41 0.32
CA VAL A 32 8.83 -0.85 0.33
C VAL A 32 9.66 -1.42 1.48
N LEU A 33 9.11 -1.48 2.69
CA LEU A 33 9.80 -2.04 3.84
C LEU A 33 10.08 -3.54 3.66
N ILE A 34 9.12 -4.30 3.10
CA ILE A 34 9.33 -5.72 2.75
C ILE A 34 10.45 -5.86 1.73
N ALA A 35 10.42 -5.07 0.64
CA ALA A 35 11.44 -5.09 -0.40
C ALA A 35 12.83 -4.74 0.16
N GLY A 36 12.92 -3.78 1.08
CA GLY A 36 14.15 -3.40 1.78
C GLY A 36 14.76 -4.51 2.63
N ARG A 37 13.97 -5.54 2.98
CA ARG A 37 14.38 -6.71 3.78
C ARG A 37 14.65 -7.96 2.94
N MET A 38 14.46 -7.87 1.63
CA MET A 38 14.76 -8.92 0.67
C MET A 38 16.19 -8.78 0.12
N GLU A 39 16.67 -9.84 -0.54
CA GLU A 39 17.92 -9.76 -1.29
C GLU A 39 17.77 -8.86 -2.52
N ARG A 40 18.79 -8.05 -2.82
CA ARG A 40 18.78 -7.13 -3.98
C ARG A 40 18.45 -7.83 -5.30
N ARG A 41 18.88 -9.09 -5.46
CA ARG A 41 18.59 -9.91 -6.65
C ARG A 41 17.10 -10.20 -6.84
N ALA A 42 16.31 -10.15 -5.77
CA ALA A 42 14.87 -10.38 -5.81
C ALA A 42 14.04 -9.12 -6.07
N LEU A 43 14.65 -7.92 -6.10
CA LEU A 43 13.92 -6.66 -6.35
C LEU A 43 13.22 -6.61 -7.72
N PRO A 44 13.81 -7.08 -8.83
CA PRO A 44 13.09 -7.12 -10.11
C PRO A 44 11.85 -8.01 -10.03
N SER A 45 11.94 -9.16 -9.35
CA SER A 45 10.80 -10.05 -9.14
C SER A 45 9.74 -9.41 -8.22
N ALA A 46 10.15 -8.63 -7.22
CA ALA A 46 9.24 -7.86 -6.37
C ALA A 46 8.51 -6.77 -7.16
N ALA A 47 9.20 -6.08 -8.07
CA ALA A 47 8.61 -5.09 -8.97
C ALA A 47 7.57 -5.72 -9.91
N LEU A 48 7.89 -6.90 -10.47
CA LEU A 48 6.93 -7.67 -11.27
C LEU A 48 5.73 -8.13 -10.44
N ALA A 49 5.95 -8.58 -9.20
CA ALA A 49 4.88 -8.98 -8.30
C ALA A 49 3.98 -7.80 -7.91
N LEU A 50 4.54 -6.61 -7.72
CA LEU A 50 3.78 -5.38 -7.49
C LEU A 50 2.87 -5.09 -8.68
N ALA A 51 3.41 -5.07 -9.90
CA ALA A 51 2.64 -4.79 -11.11
C ALA A 51 1.57 -5.87 -11.35
N ALA A 52 1.94 -7.15 -11.22
CA ALA A 52 1.03 -8.27 -11.38
C ALA A 52 -0.08 -8.27 -10.33
N GLY A 53 0.25 -7.98 -9.06
CA GLY A 53 -0.74 -7.85 -7.98
C GLY A 53 -1.73 -6.73 -8.25
N LEU A 54 -1.24 -5.56 -8.70
CA LEU A 54 -2.12 -4.44 -9.07
C LEU A 54 -3.06 -4.80 -10.22
N MET A 55 -2.53 -5.39 -11.30
CA MET A 55 -3.36 -5.80 -12.44
C MET A 55 -4.38 -6.88 -12.04
N ALA A 56 -3.95 -7.90 -11.29
CA ALA A 56 -4.80 -8.99 -10.83
C ALA A 56 -5.92 -8.50 -9.90
N GLY A 57 -5.59 -7.62 -8.94
CA GLY A 57 -6.56 -7.05 -8.01
C GLY A 57 -7.62 -6.21 -8.71
N LYS A 58 -7.24 -5.41 -9.72
CA LYS A 58 -8.23 -4.64 -10.48
C LYS A 58 -9.09 -5.54 -11.36
N GLY A 59 -8.48 -6.52 -12.03
CA GLY A 59 -9.22 -7.52 -12.82
C GLY A 59 -10.25 -8.27 -11.98
N ALA A 60 -9.87 -8.68 -10.76
CA ALA A 60 -10.78 -9.33 -9.83
C ALA A 60 -11.91 -8.40 -9.36
N HIS A 61 -11.61 -7.13 -9.07
CA HIS A 61 -12.64 -6.14 -8.71
C HIS A 61 -13.66 -5.93 -9.84
N LEU A 62 -13.22 -5.93 -11.10
CA LEU A 62 -14.12 -5.83 -12.26
C LEU A 62 -15.00 -7.08 -12.42
N ALA A 63 -14.47 -8.26 -12.09
CA ALA A 63 -15.23 -9.51 -12.14
C ALA A 63 -16.20 -9.69 -10.95
N VAL A 64 -15.86 -9.14 -9.77
CA VAL A 64 -16.58 -9.34 -8.51
C VAL A 64 -16.79 -8.01 -7.79
N ALA A 65 -17.91 -7.36 -8.07
CA ALA A 65 -18.25 -6.05 -7.53
C ALA A 65 -18.35 -6.02 -5.98
N SER A 66 -18.66 -7.15 -5.35
CA SER A 66 -18.77 -7.25 -3.88
C SER A 66 -17.45 -7.07 -3.15
N LEU A 67 -16.30 -7.10 -3.85
CA LEU A 67 -15.00 -6.82 -3.25
C LEU A 67 -14.89 -5.40 -2.70
N SER A 68 -15.67 -4.46 -3.24
CA SER A 68 -15.77 -3.08 -2.74
C SER A 68 -16.37 -2.96 -1.33
N ALA A 69 -17.12 -3.97 -0.87
CA ALA A 69 -17.70 -3.98 0.47
C ALA A 69 -16.65 -4.11 1.58
N TYR A 70 -15.45 -4.60 1.26
CA TYR A 70 -14.36 -4.79 2.20
C TYR A 70 -13.46 -3.56 2.30
N TRP A 71 -14.04 -2.39 2.60
CA TRP A 71 -13.33 -1.12 2.71
C TRP A 71 -12.17 -1.16 3.72
N TYR A 72 -12.28 -1.97 4.78
CA TYR A 72 -11.24 -2.14 5.80
C TYR A 72 -10.08 -3.06 5.36
N ALA A 73 -10.19 -3.73 4.21
CA ALA A 73 -9.19 -4.71 3.76
C ALA A 73 -7.81 -4.09 3.56
N GLN A 74 -7.75 -2.84 3.11
CA GLN A 74 -6.47 -2.15 2.89
C GLN A 74 -5.72 -1.89 4.20
N LEU A 75 -6.42 -1.43 5.24
CA LEU A 75 -5.85 -1.25 6.58
C LEU A 75 -5.44 -2.57 7.21
N ALA A 76 -6.26 -3.61 7.08
CA ALA A 76 -5.93 -4.95 7.56
C ALA A 76 -4.68 -5.52 6.86
N ALA A 77 -4.58 -5.33 5.54
CA ALA A 77 -3.41 -5.74 4.77
C ALA A 77 -2.16 -4.93 5.15
N ALA A 78 -2.27 -3.61 5.37
CA ALA A 78 -1.18 -2.78 5.87
C ALA A 78 -0.70 -3.24 7.27
N LEU A 79 -1.64 -3.59 8.16
CA LEU A 79 -1.34 -4.17 9.48
C LEU A 79 -0.52 -5.46 9.33
N VAL A 80 -0.98 -6.40 8.50
CA VAL A 80 -0.28 -7.67 8.24
C VAL A 80 1.11 -7.43 7.65
N GLY A 81 1.24 -6.50 6.69
CA GLY A 81 2.51 -6.11 6.11
C GLY A 81 3.48 -5.52 7.13
N GLY A 82 3.00 -4.60 7.98
CA GLY A 82 3.77 -4.00 9.07
C GLY A 82 4.23 -5.05 10.09
N LEU A 83 3.34 -5.96 10.49
CA LEU A 83 3.68 -7.06 11.40
C LEU A 83 4.71 -8.02 10.80
N ALA A 84 4.60 -8.34 9.51
CA ALA A 84 5.60 -9.16 8.82
C ALA A 84 6.97 -8.49 8.83
N VAL A 85 7.05 -7.19 8.55
CA VAL A 85 8.30 -6.42 8.62
C VAL A 85 8.87 -6.40 10.05
N ALA A 86 8.02 -6.19 11.05
CA ALA A 86 8.42 -6.13 12.46
C ALA A 86 8.91 -7.49 12.99
N ALA A 87 8.26 -8.59 12.59
CA ALA A 87 8.56 -9.93 13.04
C ALA A 87 9.86 -10.47 12.43
N PHE A 88 10.11 -10.23 11.14
CA PHE A 88 11.19 -10.90 10.41
C PHE A 88 12.50 -10.09 10.30
N GLY A 89 13.61 -10.74 10.68
CA GLY A 89 14.98 -10.23 10.55
C GLY A 89 15.49 -10.18 9.09
N ARG A 90 15.16 -11.19 8.30
CA ARG A 90 15.37 -11.22 6.85
C ARG A 90 14.17 -11.93 6.25
N ILE A 91 13.64 -11.38 5.17
CA ILE A 91 12.48 -11.97 4.49
C ILE A 91 13.01 -12.81 3.32
N ARG A 92 12.66 -14.10 3.29
CA ARG A 92 13.02 -14.98 2.17
C ARG A 92 12.37 -14.45 0.91
N ALA A 93 13.12 -14.43 -0.20
CA ALA A 93 12.69 -13.81 -1.45
C ALA A 93 11.29 -14.26 -1.89
N GLY A 94 11.01 -15.56 -1.94
CA GLY A 94 9.70 -16.09 -2.34
C GLY A 94 8.55 -15.61 -1.45
N PHE A 95 8.74 -15.57 -0.13
CA PHE A 95 7.73 -15.07 0.80
C PHE A 95 7.51 -13.56 0.65
N GLY A 96 8.58 -12.78 0.50
CA GLY A 96 8.48 -11.34 0.26
C GLY A 96 7.77 -10.99 -1.05
N ILE A 97 8.08 -11.71 -2.13
CA ILE A 97 7.41 -11.56 -3.44
C ILE A 97 5.92 -11.87 -3.31
N ALA A 98 5.56 -13.00 -2.68
CA ALA A 98 4.18 -13.40 -2.47
C ALA A 98 3.40 -12.38 -1.61
N LEU A 99 4.05 -11.84 -0.57
CA LEU A 99 3.45 -10.84 0.30
C LEU A 99 3.23 -9.51 -0.45
N ILE A 100 4.22 -9.03 -1.21
CA ILE A 100 4.08 -7.83 -2.04
C ILE A 100 2.93 -8.01 -3.05
N PHE A 101 2.86 -9.16 -3.73
CA PHE A 101 1.75 -9.46 -4.64
C PHE A 101 0.40 -9.35 -3.93
N ALA A 102 0.25 -9.98 -2.76
CA ALA A 102 -1.00 -9.96 -1.99
C ALA A 102 -1.39 -8.56 -1.52
N LEU A 103 -0.42 -7.77 -1.03
CA LEU A 103 -0.67 -6.39 -0.60
C LEU A 103 -1.09 -5.50 -1.76
N CYS A 104 -0.42 -5.62 -2.91
CA CYS A 104 -0.73 -4.87 -4.13
C CYS A 104 -2.06 -5.31 -4.75
N PHE A 105 -2.43 -6.59 -4.64
CA PHE A 105 -3.75 -7.06 -5.00
C PHE A 105 -4.84 -6.33 -4.21
N VAL A 106 -4.71 -6.28 -2.88
CA VAL A 106 -5.67 -5.59 -2.00
C VAL A 106 -5.67 -4.08 -2.25
N LEU A 107 -4.50 -3.47 -2.48
CA LEU A 107 -4.39 -2.05 -2.84
C LEU A 107 -5.25 -1.74 -4.06
N SER A 108 -5.11 -2.54 -5.12
CA SER A 108 -5.78 -2.31 -6.40
C SER A 108 -7.29 -2.39 -6.34
N VAL A 109 -7.82 -3.26 -5.48
CA VAL A 109 -9.27 -3.38 -5.25
C VAL A 109 -9.86 -2.03 -4.81
N GLY A 110 -9.15 -1.27 -3.98
CA GLY A 110 -9.60 0.06 -3.54
C GLY A 110 -9.13 1.24 -4.39
N ILE A 111 -8.59 1.01 -5.59
CA ILE A 111 -8.33 2.09 -6.54
C ILE A 111 -9.65 2.53 -7.17
N VAL A 112 -10.06 3.76 -6.87
CA VAL A 112 -11.22 4.42 -7.46
C VAL A 112 -10.72 5.40 -8.54
N PRO A 113 -11.10 5.23 -9.81
CA PRO A 113 -10.68 6.15 -10.86
C PRO A 113 -11.41 7.49 -10.74
N GLU A 114 -10.73 8.57 -11.09
CA GLU A 114 -11.31 9.93 -11.11
C GLU A 114 -12.42 10.05 -12.15
N GLN A 115 -12.23 9.43 -13.31
CA GLN A 115 -13.23 9.33 -14.35
C GLN A 115 -13.79 7.90 -14.38
N PRO A 116 -15.11 7.70 -14.34
CA PRO A 116 -15.73 6.37 -14.42
C PRO A 116 -15.72 5.83 -15.86
N THR A 117 -14.62 6.01 -16.58
CA THR A 117 -14.39 5.51 -17.93
C THR A 117 -13.32 4.42 -17.89
N GLU A 118 -13.35 3.51 -18.86
CA GLU A 118 -12.32 2.47 -19.00
C GLU A 118 -10.91 3.08 -19.10
N LEU A 119 -10.79 4.20 -19.81
CA LEU A 119 -9.53 4.95 -19.92
C LEU A 119 -9.09 5.52 -18.56
N GLY A 120 -10.02 6.11 -17.79
CA GLY A 120 -9.74 6.62 -16.45
C GLY A 120 -9.26 5.52 -15.49
N LEU A 121 -9.82 4.32 -15.61
CA LEU A 121 -9.39 3.16 -14.84
C LEU A 121 -7.98 2.70 -15.21
N VAL A 122 -7.69 2.56 -16.51
CA VAL A 122 -6.37 2.16 -17.00
C VAL A 122 -5.31 3.17 -16.55
N LEU A 123 -5.59 4.47 -16.65
CA LEU A 123 -4.68 5.53 -16.20
C LEU A 123 -4.44 5.49 -14.69
N ALA A 124 -5.48 5.28 -13.88
CA ALA A 124 -5.34 5.19 -12.42
C ALA A 124 -4.46 3.99 -12.00
N VAL A 125 -4.68 2.82 -12.62
CA VAL A 125 -3.86 1.62 -12.36
C VAL A 125 -2.42 1.84 -12.83
N ALA A 126 -2.23 2.39 -14.04
CA ALA A 126 -0.90 2.67 -14.59
C ALA A 126 -0.13 3.68 -13.73
N ALA A 127 -0.78 4.75 -13.27
CA ALA A 127 -0.18 5.74 -12.37
C ALA A 127 0.21 5.13 -11.03
N THR A 128 -0.61 4.21 -10.50
CA THR A 128 -0.32 3.49 -9.24
C THR A 128 0.85 2.53 -9.40
N ILE A 129 0.92 1.79 -10.52
CA ILE A 129 2.07 0.95 -10.87
C ILE A 129 3.33 1.80 -10.96
N ALA A 130 3.30 2.89 -11.74
CA ALA A 130 4.45 3.78 -11.90
C ALA A 130 4.94 4.34 -10.56
N SER A 131 4.02 4.84 -9.74
CA SER A 131 4.33 5.38 -8.41
C SER A 131 4.91 4.31 -7.47
N GLY A 132 4.32 3.12 -7.46
CA GLY A 132 4.81 1.98 -6.68
C GLY A 132 6.21 1.53 -7.12
N LEU A 133 6.47 1.49 -8.43
CA LEU A 133 7.79 1.17 -8.98
C LEU A 133 8.83 2.24 -8.62
N ILE A 134 8.47 3.53 -8.71
CA ILE A 134 9.35 4.63 -8.30
C ILE A 134 9.67 4.53 -6.81
N MET A 135 8.68 4.31 -5.95
CA MET A 135 8.91 4.12 -4.51
C MET A 135 9.79 2.91 -4.21
N LEU A 136 9.54 1.78 -4.89
CA LEU A 136 10.34 0.57 -4.70
C LEU A 136 11.78 0.74 -5.20
N ALA A 137 11.98 1.47 -6.29
CA ALA A 137 13.30 1.80 -6.83
C ALA A 137 14.06 2.80 -5.96
N LEU A 138 13.41 3.83 -5.42
CA LEU A 138 14.06 4.88 -4.63
C LEU A 138 14.26 4.43 -3.18
N ALA A 139 13.18 4.04 -2.51
CA ALA A 139 13.19 3.70 -1.08
C ALA A 139 13.51 2.22 -0.84
N GLY A 140 12.97 1.30 -1.65
CA GLY A 140 13.27 -0.13 -1.50
C GLY A 140 14.75 -0.43 -1.74
N LEU A 141 15.32 0.10 -2.83
CA LEU A 141 16.74 -0.09 -3.16
C LEU A 141 17.66 0.54 -2.11
N THR A 142 17.40 1.78 -1.67
CA THR A 142 18.21 2.42 -0.62
C THR A 142 18.21 1.61 0.67
N LEU A 143 17.05 1.07 1.08
CA LEU A 143 16.95 0.21 2.25
C LEU A 143 17.76 -1.09 2.12
N THR A 144 17.92 -1.65 0.91
CA THR A 144 18.79 -2.84 0.72
C THR A 144 20.28 -2.56 0.95
N PHE A 145 20.71 -1.30 0.90
CA PHE A 145 22.08 -0.90 1.21
C PHE A 145 22.32 -0.69 2.71
N VAL A 146 21.26 -0.55 3.51
CA VAL A 146 21.37 -0.38 4.95
C VAL A 146 21.63 -1.75 5.61
N ARG A 147 22.87 -2.22 5.48
CA ARG A 147 23.33 -3.52 6.01
C ARG A 147 23.81 -3.47 7.45
N SER A 148 23.80 -2.30 8.08
CA SER A 148 24.14 -2.19 9.50
C SER A 148 23.09 -2.90 10.37
N GLY A 149 23.52 -3.51 11.48
CA GLY A 149 22.59 -4.12 12.44
C GLY A 149 21.51 -3.13 12.89
N TRP A 150 21.90 -1.88 13.12
CA TRP A 150 21.00 -0.76 13.43
C TRP A 150 19.97 -0.47 12.35
N GLY A 151 20.36 -0.51 11.07
CA GLY A 151 19.42 -0.35 9.96
C GLY A 151 18.32 -1.39 9.95
N GLY A 152 18.70 -2.64 10.24
CA GLY A 152 17.72 -3.71 10.38
C GLY A 152 16.75 -3.50 11.55
N VAL A 153 17.21 -2.90 12.65
CA VAL A 153 16.35 -2.54 13.79
C VAL A 153 15.40 -1.40 13.41
N LEU A 154 15.89 -0.34 12.75
CA LEU A 154 15.06 0.79 12.33
C LEU A 154 13.95 0.38 11.37
N ILE A 155 14.21 -0.53 10.43
CA ILE A 155 13.17 -1.05 9.53
C ILE A 155 12.10 -1.83 10.30
N ARG A 156 12.49 -2.60 11.32
CA ARG A 156 11.52 -3.32 12.18
C ARG A 156 10.68 -2.37 13.01
N ILE A 157 11.28 -1.30 13.54
CA ILE A 157 10.56 -0.24 14.25
C ILE A 157 9.56 0.43 13.30
N ALA A 158 9.97 0.77 12.08
CA ALA A 158 9.07 1.33 11.08
C ALA A 158 7.89 0.39 10.76
N GLY A 159 8.15 -0.92 10.63
CA GLY A 159 7.10 -1.93 10.46
C GLY A 159 6.14 -2.02 11.65
N ALA A 160 6.65 -1.96 12.88
CA ALA A 160 5.84 -1.97 14.09
C ALA A 160 4.99 -0.70 14.23
N TRP A 161 5.54 0.46 13.88
CA TRP A 161 4.81 1.72 13.81
C TRP A 161 3.69 1.66 12.77
N LEU A 162 4.00 1.16 11.57
CA LEU A 162 3.00 0.97 10.52
C LEU A 162 1.85 0.07 10.99
N ALA A 163 2.17 -1.04 11.64
CA ALA A 163 1.18 -1.95 12.22
C ALA A 163 0.34 -1.26 13.30
N ALA A 164 0.95 -0.51 14.22
CA ALA A 164 0.24 0.20 15.27
C ALA A 164 -0.70 1.27 14.69
N VAL A 165 -0.24 2.06 13.73
CA VAL A 165 -1.06 3.09 13.08
C VAL A 165 -2.21 2.45 12.30
N ALA A 166 -1.97 1.36 11.57
CA ALA A 166 -3.02 0.62 10.88
C ALA A 166 -4.05 0.05 11.86
N LEU A 167 -3.62 -0.50 13.00
CA LEU A 167 -4.50 -1.02 14.05
C LEU A 167 -5.36 0.08 14.68
N VAL A 168 -4.78 1.24 14.99
CA VAL A 168 -5.52 2.38 15.54
C VAL A 168 -6.55 2.87 14.54
N ASN A 169 -6.18 3.04 13.27
CA ASN A 169 -7.13 3.44 12.23
C ASN A 169 -8.25 2.41 12.07
N LEU A 170 -7.93 1.11 12.13
CA LEU A 170 -8.92 0.04 12.07
C LEU A 170 -9.86 0.08 13.30
N ALA A 171 -9.33 0.31 14.50
CA ALA A 171 -10.14 0.44 15.71
C ALA A 171 -11.08 1.66 15.65
N LEU A 172 -10.60 2.81 15.19
CA LEU A 172 -11.42 4.02 14.99
C LEU A 172 -12.48 3.81 13.91
N ALA A 173 -12.14 3.09 12.84
CA ALA A 173 -13.06 2.69 11.77
C ALA A 173 -14.26 1.88 12.29
N PHE A 174 -14.06 1.00 13.28
CA PHE A 174 -15.13 0.21 13.90
C PHE A 174 -15.79 0.89 15.11
N ASN A 175 -15.16 1.90 15.72
CA ASN A 175 -15.69 2.62 16.86
C ASN A 175 -15.50 4.14 16.76
N PRO A 176 -16.27 4.82 15.88
CA PRO A 176 -16.14 6.27 15.67
C PRO A 176 -16.54 7.11 16.90
N GLY A 177 -17.27 6.54 17.86
CA GLY A 177 -17.69 7.22 19.09
C GLY A 177 -16.57 7.44 20.11
N ALA A 178 -15.43 6.74 19.98
CA ALA A 178 -14.33 6.79 20.95
C ALA A 178 -13.58 8.14 21.00
N LEU A 179 -13.78 9.05 20.04
CA LEU A 179 -13.15 10.36 19.99
C LEU A 179 -14.09 11.51 20.46
N GLY A 180 -15.35 11.20 20.75
CA GLY A 180 -16.40 12.18 21.04
C GLY A 180 -17.04 12.07 22.42
N SER A 181 -16.51 11.23 23.30
CA SER A 181 -16.90 11.09 24.72
C SER A 181 -15.81 11.64 25.63
#